data_AF-A0A661KXH2-F1
#
_entry.id   AF-A0A661KXH2-F1
#
_cell.length_a   1.000
_cell.length_b   1.000
_cell.length_c   1.000
_cell.angle_alpha   90.00
_cell.angle_beta   90.00
_cell.angle_gamma   90.00
#
_symmetry.space_group_name_H-M   'P 1'
#
loop_
_entity.id
_entity.type
_entity.pdbx_description
1 polymer ?
#
loop_
_entity_poly.entity_id
_entity_poly.type
_entity_poly.pdbx_seq_one_letter_code
_entity_poly.pdbx_strand_id
1 'polypeptide(L)' 'MAKTVLVVDDEDSILFSIEGVLSDEGFEVICVKSGEEALNKM' A
#
# COMPACT_ATOMS: atom_id res chain seq x y z
N MET A 1 -12.88 -13.06 0.24
CA MET A 1 -12.58 -11.68 -0.19
C MET A 1 -11.23 -11.33 0.42
N ALA A 2 -10.25 -10.94 -0.40
CA ALA A 2 -8.99 -10.46 0.13
C ALA A 2 -9.24 -9.17 0.92
N LYS A 3 -8.51 -8.97 2.02
CA LYS A 3 -8.57 -7.71 2.75
C LYS A 3 -7.70 -6.71 2.00
N THR A 4 -8.22 -5.52 1.73
CA THR A 4 -7.47 -4.44 1.11
C THR A 4 -6.68 -3.68 2.18
N VAL A 5 -5.41 -3.40 1.91
CA VAL A 5 -4.48 -2.66 2.78
C VAL A 5 -3.95 -1.43 2.03
N LEU A 6 -4.15 -0.25 2.60
CA LEU A 6 -3.58 1.01 2.09
C LEU A 6 -2.27 1.30 2.83
N VAL A 7 -1.16 1.39 2.09
CA VAL A 7 0.17 1.68 2.60
C VAL A 7 0.55 3.10 2.18
N VAL A 8 0.96 3.92 3.14
CA VAL A 8 1.33 5.33 2.94
C VAL A 8 2.76 5.51 3.39
N ASP A 9 3.67 5.79 2.46
CA ASP A 9 5.08 6.01 2.73
C ASP A 9 5.69 6.86 1.60
N ASP A 10 6.57 7.81 1.91
CA ASP A 10 7.15 8.72 0.91
C ASP A 10 8.30 8.10 0.11
N GLU A 11 8.81 6.94 0.54
CA GLU A 11 9.91 6.23 -0.12
C GLU A 11 9.40 5.07 -1.01
N ASP A 12 9.70 5.13 -2.31
CA ASP A 12 9.33 4.07 -3.27
C ASP A 12 9.90 2.68 -2.91
N SER A 13 11.09 2.65 -2.32
CA SER A 13 11.77 1.41 -1.89
C SER A 13 10.98 0.71 -0.79
N ILE A 14 10.41 1.46 0.15
CA ILE A 14 9.60 0.95 1.26
C ILE A 14 8.26 0.45 0.72
N LEU A 15 7.59 1.24 -0.12
CA LEU A 15 6.34 0.83 -0.77
C LEU A 15 6.49 -0.49 -1.53
N PHE A 16 7.54 -0.63 -2.34
CA PHE A 16 7.83 -1.85 -3.10
C PHE A 16 8.08 -3.06 -2.17
N SER A 17 8.84 -2.86 -1.10
CA SER A 17 9.12 -3.92 -0.13
C SER A 17 7.85 -4.39 0.60
N ILE A 18 6.98 -3.47 1.01
CA ILE A 18 5.74 -3.79 1.74
C ILE A 18 4.71 -4.42 0.81
N GLU A 19 4.57 -3.88 -0.41
CA GLU A 19 3.66 -4.43 -1.43
C GLU A 19 3.98 -5.89 -1.72
N GLY A 20 5.26 -6.25 -1.91
CA GLY A 20 5.67 -7.64 -2.13
C GLY A 20 5.27 -8.56 -0.98
N VAL A 21 5.65 -8.21 0.25
CA VAL A 21 5.36 -9.04 1.44
C VAL A 21 3.86 -9.23 1.65
N LEU A 22 3.06 -8.18 1.55
CA LEU A 22 1.61 -8.27 1.78
C LEU A 22 0.87 -8.94 0.62
N SER A 23 1.31 -8.73 -0.62
CA SER A 23 0.72 -9.41 -1.78
C SER A 23 0.97 -10.91 -1.73
N ASP A 24 2.17 -11.34 -1.30
CA ASP A 24 2.52 -12.75 -1.11
C ASP A 24 1.63 -13.44 -0.06
N GLU A 25 1.20 -12.69 0.96
CA GLU A 25 0.24 -13.15 1.99
C GLU A 25 -1.23 -13.11 1.51
N GLY A 26 -1.49 -12.68 0.27
CA GLY A 26 -2.81 -12.67 -0.35
C GLY A 26 -3.67 -11.44 -0.03
N PHE A 27 -3.05 -10.35 0.41
CA PHE A 27 -3.74 -9.06 0.55
C PHE A 27 -3.79 -8.30 -0.77
N GLU A 28 -4.82 -7.47 -0.94
CA GLU A 28 -4.82 -6.46 -2.00
C GLU A 28 -4.16 -5.20 -1.45
N VAL A 29 -3.02 -4.80 -2.03
CA VAL A 29 -2.24 -3.68 -1.52
C VAL A 29 -2.44 -2.45 -2.42
N ILE A 30 -2.65 -1.29 -1.81
CA ILE A 30 -2.68 0.00 -2.48
C ILE A 30 -1.59 0.86 -1.86
N CYS A 31 -0.64 1.31 -2.67
CA CYS A 31 0.48 2.15 -2.24
C CYS A 31 0.24 3.61 -2.66
N VAL A 32 0.51 4.55 -1.76
CA VAL A 32 0.44 6.00 -2.00
C VAL A 32 1.59 6.71 -1.28
N LYS A 33 2.00 7.87 -1.78
CA LYS A 33 3.20 8.58 -1.31
C LYS A 33 2.96 9.62 -0.24
N SER A 34 1.70 9.92 0.05
CA SER A 34 1.35 10.98 0.99
C SER A 34 -0.03 10.78 1.59
N GLY A 35 -0.28 11.45 2.72
CA GLY A 35 -1.60 11.48 3.33
C GLY A 35 -2.68 12.08 2.44
N GLU A 36 -2.34 13.07 1.60
CA GLU A 36 -3.29 13.65 0.64
C GLU A 36 -3.69 12.64 -0.44
N GLU A 37 -2.72 11.89 -0.98
CA GLU A 37 -3.00 10.79 -1.91
C GLU A 37 -3.83 9.69 -1.25
N ALA A 38 -3.55 9.38 0.02
CA ALA A 38 -4.32 8.40 0.79
C ALA A 38 -5.79 8.82 0.92
N LEU A 39 -6.04 10.08 1.30
CA LEU A 39 -7.39 10.62 1.41
C LEU A 39 -8.16 10.61 0.07
N ASN A 40 -7.48 10.82 -1.05
CA ASN A 40 -8.08 10.72 -2.39
C ASN A 40 -8.44 9.28 -2.82
N LYS A 41 -7.92 8.27 -2.10
CA LYS A 41 -8.19 6.84 -2.35
C LYS A 41 -9.23 6.24 -1.39
N MET A 42 -9.73 7.02 -0.43
CA MET A 42 -10.78 6.60 0.51
C MET A 42 -12.18 6.65 -0.10
#